data_AF-A0A0T5PAS0-F1
#
_entry.id   AF-A0A0T5PAS0-F1
#
_cell.length_a   1.000
_cell.length_b   1.000
_cell.length_c   1.000
_cell.angle_alpha   90.00
_cell.angle_beta   90.00
_cell.angle_gamma   90.00
#
_symmetry.space_group_name_H-M   'P 1'
#
loop_
_entity.id
_entity.type
_entity.pdbx_description
1 polymer ?
#
loop_
_entity_poly.entity_id
_entity_poly.type
_entity_poly.pdbx_seq_one_letter_code
_entity_poly.pdbx_strand_id
1 'polypeptide(L)'
;MRELNGALGDLGTLLPLTIGAIALVGLSAQQVLLGFALFYIATGLIYRLPVPVQPMKAIVAVALTTAVTPASIALSGMMIGAALLLLGGSGVIDRIARLVPQSVLAGLQLGLGLALGWIALGLMAEQPVIGALSLGLAVAGLRLGTHAALATLLFGVVMGGYFGHEALPELPELPASVGGWLAPIPTAADFQVAVTELALPQLALTLTNAVVLTALVAGDSFGARAAHVTPRRLCLTSGAANLLTAPFGALPMCHGAGGVIAHHRFGARSGGAPVMLGAALLGLVLLPEDLRRMALSAIPAATLGALLLIAAAELATSRRLFDAMPSCRPVIALTAVATLAGNPLIGLMAGTAAEMVRKTVLRRMGLSGRGDAKS
;
A
#
# COMPACT_ATOMS: atom_id res chain seq x y z
N MET A 1 -9.20 26.41 -0.57
CA MET A 1 -8.62 25.90 0.71
C MET A 1 -9.02 24.47 1.04
N ARG A 2 -10.32 24.09 1.06
CA ARG A 2 -10.74 22.72 1.45
C ARG A 2 -10.21 21.60 0.54
N GLU A 3 -10.21 21.80 -0.78
CA GLU A 3 -9.66 20.81 -1.73
C GLU A 3 -8.14 20.67 -1.61
N LEU A 4 -7.41 21.77 -1.40
CA LEU A 4 -5.96 21.72 -1.19
C LEU A 4 -5.60 20.98 0.10
N ASN A 5 -6.27 21.31 1.22
CA ASN A 5 -6.09 20.60 2.47
C ASN A 5 -6.48 19.11 2.33
N GLY A 6 -7.57 18.86 1.61
CA GLY A 6 -8.04 17.53 1.26
C GLY A 6 -7.03 16.72 0.45
N ALA A 7 -6.36 17.34 -0.52
CA ALA A 7 -5.33 16.72 -1.36
C ALA A 7 -4.19 16.13 -0.54
N LEU A 8 -3.76 16.85 0.51
CA LEU A 8 -2.70 16.39 1.42
C LEU A 8 -3.13 15.20 2.31
N GLY A 9 -4.43 14.89 2.38
CA GLY A 9 -4.96 13.84 3.26
C GLY A 9 -4.39 12.45 2.99
N ASP A 10 -4.12 12.10 1.73
CA ASP A 10 -3.59 10.77 1.37
C ASP A 10 -2.07 10.64 1.57
N LEU A 11 -1.37 11.74 1.88
CA LEU A 11 0.08 11.70 2.10
C LEU A 11 0.47 10.78 3.26
N GLY A 12 -0.42 10.59 4.24
CA GLY A 12 -0.22 9.67 5.36
C GLY A 12 0.04 8.23 4.93
N THR A 13 -0.66 7.77 3.89
CA THR A 13 -0.51 6.43 3.34
C THR A 13 0.48 6.35 2.19
N LEU A 14 0.60 7.45 1.42
CA LEU A 14 1.46 7.51 0.24
C LEU A 14 2.95 7.63 0.61
N LEU A 15 3.31 8.61 1.45
CA LEU A 15 4.71 8.99 1.67
C LEU A 15 5.53 7.88 2.32
N PRO A 16 5.10 7.23 3.42
CA PRO A 16 5.96 6.27 4.11
C PRO A 16 6.36 5.10 3.20
N LEU A 17 5.38 4.57 2.46
CA LEU A 17 5.57 3.41 1.59
C LEU A 17 6.33 3.76 0.30
N THR A 18 6.08 4.93 -0.31
CA THR A 18 6.82 5.36 -1.50
C THR A 18 8.26 5.72 -1.18
N ILE A 19 8.50 6.47 -0.11
CA ILE A 19 9.87 6.81 0.33
C ILE A 19 10.62 5.55 0.72
N GLY A 20 9.99 4.63 1.47
CA GLY A 20 10.59 3.32 1.78
C GLY A 20 10.97 2.53 0.53
N ALA A 21 10.07 2.42 -0.45
CA ALA A 21 10.37 1.69 -1.69
C ALA A 21 11.48 2.35 -2.51
N ILE A 22 11.56 3.68 -2.54
CA ILE A 22 12.63 4.40 -3.23
C ILE A 22 13.96 4.19 -2.50
N ALA A 23 13.99 4.49 -1.20
CA ALA A 23 15.23 4.57 -0.43
C ALA A 23 15.82 3.21 -0.03
N LEU A 24 14.97 2.21 0.24
CA LEU A 24 15.42 0.93 0.80
C LEU A 24 15.38 -0.21 -0.23
N VAL A 25 14.54 -0.09 -1.27
CA VAL A 25 14.46 -1.10 -2.36
C VAL A 25 15.21 -0.64 -3.61
N GLY A 26 15.52 0.67 -3.71
CA GLY A 26 16.25 1.22 -4.85
C GLY A 26 15.36 1.49 -6.07
N LEU A 27 14.07 1.79 -5.87
CA LEU A 27 13.22 2.26 -6.97
C LEU A 27 13.55 3.69 -7.36
N SER A 28 13.45 4.01 -8.66
CA SER A 28 13.63 5.38 -9.14
C SER A 28 12.53 6.30 -8.60
N ALA A 29 12.93 7.33 -7.85
CA ALA A 29 12.02 8.36 -7.36
C ALA A 29 11.23 9.01 -8.51
N GLN A 30 11.88 9.23 -9.65
CA GLN A 30 11.26 9.88 -10.80
C GLN A 30 10.16 9.01 -11.40
N GLN A 31 10.41 7.72 -11.61
CA GLN A 31 9.45 6.78 -12.19
C GLN A 31 8.26 6.54 -11.24
N VAL A 32 8.53 6.36 -9.94
CA VAL A 32 7.50 6.21 -8.91
C VAL A 32 6.62 7.46 -8.85
N LEU A 33 7.20 8.64 -8.67
CA LEU A 33 6.45 9.90 -8.57
C LEU A 33 5.65 10.19 -9.84
N LEU A 34 6.21 9.91 -11.03
CA LEU A 34 5.52 10.10 -12.31
C LEU A 34 4.31 9.17 -12.44
N GLY A 35 4.46 7.88 -12.10
CA GLY A 35 3.36 6.93 -12.10
C GLY A 35 2.19 7.38 -11.21
N PHE A 36 2.51 7.77 -9.96
CA PHE A 36 1.51 8.30 -9.04
C PHE A 36 0.90 9.61 -9.54
N ALA A 37 1.70 10.54 -10.05
CA ALA A 37 1.22 11.82 -10.58
C ALA A 37 0.18 11.64 -11.69
N LEU A 38 0.52 10.84 -12.70
CA LEU A 38 -0.35 10.57 -13.84
C LEU A 38 -1.63 9.85 -13.41
N PHE A 39 -1.51 8.85 -12.54
CA PHE A 39 -2.67 8.11 -12.09
C PHE A 39 -3.58 8.96 -11.17
N TYR A 40 -3.02 9.83 -10.33
CA TYR A 40 -3.79 10.78 -9.53
C TYR A 40 -4.58 11.76 -10.39
N ILE A 41 -3.94 12.35 -11.40
CA ILE A 41 -4.60 13.26 -12.36
C ILE A 41 -5.72 12.52 -13.09
N ALA A 42 -5.43 11.34 -13.65
CA ALA A 42 -6.43 10.53 -14.35
C ALA A 42 -7.60 10.16 -13.43
N THR A 43 -7.33 9.74 -12.20
CA THR A 43 -8.35 9.37 -11.20
C THR A 43 -9.25 10.53 -10.86
N GLY A 44 -8.69 11.72 -10.63
CA GLY A 44 -9.47 12.93 -10.36
C GLY A 44 -10.39 13.30 -11.52
N LEU A 45 -9.93 13.15 -12.76
CA LEU A 45 -10.71 13.41 -13.98
C LEU A 45 -11.80 12.35 -14.22
N ILE A 46 -11.48 11.06 -14.03
CA ILE A 46 -12.40 9.93 -14.28
C ILE A 46 -13.52 9.88 -13.24
N TYR A 47 -13.17 9.96 -11.96
CA TYR A 47 -14.13 9.80 -10.87
C TYR A 47 -14.76 11.11 -10.43
N ARG A 48 -14.16 12.28 -10.70
CA ARG A 48 -14.69 13.59 -10.27
C ARG A 48 -15.01 13.65 -8.77
N LEU A 49 -14.37 12.79 -8.01
CA LEU A 49 -14.47 12.58 -6.57
C LEU A 49 -13.04 12.32 -6.04
N PRO A 50 -12.78 12.53 -4.75
CA PRO A 50 -11.46 12.37 -4.20
C PRO A 50 -11.16 10.89 -3.93
N VAL A 51 -11.12 10.10 -5.00
CA VAL A 51 -10.66 8.72 -4.98
C VAL A 51 -9.13 8.75 -4.96
N PRO A 52 -8.47 8.13 -3.98
CA PRO A 52 -7.02 8.20 -3.82
C PRO A 52 -6.31 7.24 -4.76
N VAL A 53 -5.00 7.42 -4.89
CA VAL A 53 -4.06 6.48 -5.52
C VAL A 53 -2.98 6.13 -4.50
N GLN A 54 -2.91 4.87 -4.12
CA GLN A 54 -2.08 4.39 -3.02
C GLN A 54 -1.11 3.29 -3.46
N PRO A 55 0.07 3.20 -2.84
CA PRO A 55 0.95 2.05 -3.01
C PRO A 55 0.27 0.75 -2.59
N MET A 56 0.54 -0.31 -3.33
CA MET A 56 0.10 -1.65 -2.97
C MET A 56 0.83 -2.13 -1.71
N LYS A 57 0.16 -2.02 -0.54
CA LYS A 57 0.75 -2.24 0.78
C LYS A 57 1.48 -3.60 0.94
N ALA A 58 0.97 -4.69 0.37
CA ALA A 58 1.63 -5.99 0.49
C ALA A 58 2.91 -6.04 -0.33
N ILE A 59 2.91 -5.51 -1.55
CA ILE A 59 4.10 -5.43 -2.40
C ILE A 59 5.18 -4.63 -1.69
N VAL A 60 4.85 -3.46 -1.13
CA VAL A 60 5.84 -2.65 -0.42
C VAL A 60 6.33 -3.35 0.85
N ALA A 61 5.44 -3.97 1.63
CA ALA A 61 5.83 -4.70 2.83
C ALA A 61 6.79 -5.87 2.51
N VAL A 62 6.48 -6.67 1.49
CA VAL A 62 7.38 -7.73 1.01
C VAL A 62 8.68 -7.12 0.52
N ALA A 63 8.61 -6.06 -0.29
CA ALA A 63 9.81 -5.46 -0.86
C ALA A 63 10.79 -4.88 0.16
N LEU A 64 10.28 -4.43 1.31
CA LEU A 64 11.09 -3.92 2.42
C LEU A 64 11.60 -5.02 3.35
N THR A 65 11.04 -6.23 3.29
CA THR A 65 11.34 -7.32 4.24
C THR A 65 12.09 -8.47 3.59
N THR A 66 12.05 -8.57 2.26
CA THR A 66 12.73 -9.60 1.48
C THR A 66 13.52 -8.98 0.31
N ALA A 67 14.50 -9.71 -0.20
CA ALA A 67 15.34 -9.28 -1.30
C ALA A 67 14.62 -9.43 -2.66
N VAL A 68 13.61 -8.59 -2.91
CA VAL A 68 12.98 -8.48 -4.23
C VAL A 68 13.68 -7.43 -5.09
N THR A 69 13.65 -7.63 -6.40
CA THR A 69 14.27 -6.73 -7.36
C THR A 69 13.26 -5.71 -7.91
N PRO A 70 13.72 -4.56 -8.42
CA PRO A 70 12.86 -3.65 -9.18
C PRO A 70 12.17 -4.33 -10.38
N ALA A 71 12.81 -5.32 -11.01
CA ALA A 71 12.27 -6.08 -12.12
C ALA A 71 11.07 -6.94 -11.70
N SER A 72 11.16 -7.65 -10.56
CA SER A 72 10.05 -8.46 -10.05
C SER A 72 8.87 -7.59 -9.57
N ILE A 73 9.14 -6.40 -9.01
CA ILE A 73 8.11 -5.41 -8.66
C ILE A 73 7.38 -4.93 -9.92
N ALA A 74 8.10 -4.50 -10.95
CA ALA A 74 7.51 -4.06 -12.21
C ALA A 74 6.69 -5.18 -12.87
N LEU A 75 7.22 -6.40 -12.89
CA LEU A 75 6.53 -7.57 -13.41
C LEU A 75 5.25 -7.89 -12.63
N SER A 76 5.29 -7.82 -11.29
CA SER A 76 4.10 -7.98 -10.47
C SER A 76 3.04 -6.92 -10.77
N GLY A 77 3.45 -5.67 -11.01
CA GLY A 77 2.57 -4.58 -11.44
C GLY A 77 1.89 -4.89 -12.77
N MET A 78 2.64 -5.35 -13.77
CA MET A 78 2.08 -5.76 -15.07
C MET A 78 1.08 -6.93 -14.92
N MET A 79 1.43 -7.94 -14.12
CA MET A 79 0.57 -9.09 -13.86
C MET A 79 -0.73 -8.72 -13.15
N ILE A 80 -0.64 -7.91 -12.09
CA ILE A 80 -1.81 -7.40 -11.37
C ILE A 80 -2.63 -6.51 -12.30
N GLY A 81 -1.98 -5.67 -13.12
CA GLY A 81 -2.61 -4.84 -14.12
C GLY A 81 -3.50 -5.65 -15.07
N ALA A 82 -2.91 -6.67 -15.69
CA ALA A 82 -3.61 -7.60 -16.57
C ALA A 82 -4.73 -8.35 -15.84
N ALA A 83 -4.47 -8.88 -14.64
CA ALA A 83 -5.48 -9.58 -13.85
C ALA A 83 -6.67 -8.68 -13.52
N LEU A 84 -6.45 -7.46 -13.04
CA LEU A 84 -7.53 -6.52 -12.71
C LEU A 84 -8.32 -6.08 -13.95
N LEU A 85 -7.68 -5.92 -15.11
CA LEU A 85 -8.36 -5.65 -16.38
C LEU A 85 -9.24 -6.82 -16.80
N LEU A 86 -8.76 -8.06 -16.70
CA LEU A 86 -9.54 -9.26 -17.02
C LEU A 86 -10.73 -9.42 -16.06
N LEU A 87 -10.51 -9.21 -14.76
CA LEU A 87 -11.57 -9.31 -13.76
C LEU A 87 -12.62 -8.19 -13.90
N GLY A 88 -12.18 -6.95 -14.13
CA GLY A 88 -13.06 -5.81 -14.39
C GLY A 88 -13.79 -5.89 -15.73
N GLY A 89 -13.15 -6.44 -16.76
CA GLY A 89 -13.74 -6.67 -18.07
C GLY A 89 -14.83 -7.74 -18.03
N SER A 90 -14.56 -8.86 -17.35
CA SER A 90 -15.46 -10.02 -17.25
C SER A 90 -16.60 -9.86 -16.23
N GLY A 91 -16.48 -8.93 -15.27
CA GLY A 91 -17.50 -8.72 -14.24
C GLY A 91 -17.54 -9.81 -13.14
N VAL A 92 -16.50 -10.65 -13.06
CA VAL A 92 -16.43 -11.78 -12.10
C VAL A 92 -15.89 -11.35 -10.73
N ILE A 93 -15.62 -10.05 -10.53
CA ILE A 93 -15.02 -9.48 -9.30
C ILE A 93 -15.76 -9.92 -8.04
N ASP A 94 -17.09 -9.76 -8.01
CA ASP A 94 -17.89 -10.07 -6.82
C ASP A 94 -17.85 -11.56 -6.47
N ARG A 95 -17.67 -12.43 -7.47
CA ARG A 95 -17.52 -13.87 -7.24
C ARG A 95 -16.16 -14.20 -6.65
N ILE A 96 -15.08 -13.61 -7.17
CA ILE A 96 -13.72 -13.92 -6.74
C ILE A 96 -13.40 -13.30 -5.38
N ALA A 97 -13.88 -12.09 -5.12
CA ALA A 97 -13.68 -11.42 -3.83
C ALA A 97 -14.24 -12.25 -2.65
N ARG A 98 -15.23 -13.11 -2.89
CA ARG A 98 -15.81 -14.03 -1.90
C ARG A 98 -15.03 -15.35 -1.73
N LEU A 99 -14.06 -15.65 -2.59
CA LEU A 99 -13.29 -16.89 -2.52
C LEU A 99 -12.21 -16.85 -1.45
N VAL A 100 -11.67 -15.67 -1.14
CA VAL A 100 -10.61 -15.54 -0.14
C VAL A 100 -11.24 -15.32 1.25
N PRO A 101 -11.06 -16.25 2.20
CA PRO A 101 -11.64 -16.13 3.54
C PRO A 101 -11.10 -14.90 4.28
N GLN A 102 -11.93 -14.19 5.05
CA GLN A 102 -11.50 -12.99 5.76
C GLN A 102 -10.47 -13.31 6.86
N SER A 103 -10.54 -14.51 7.46
CA SER A 103 -9.55 -15.03 8.41
C SER A 103 -8.15 -15.12 7.79
N VAL A 104 -8.04 -15.58 6.55
CA VAL A 104 -6.77 -15.68 5.83
C VAL A 104 -6.26 -14.29 5.46
N LEU A 105 -7.12 -13.39 4.97
CA LEU A 105 -6.72 -12.01 4.69
C LEU A 105 -6.22 -11.28 5.93
N ALA A 106 -6.90 -11.43 7.07
CA ALA A 106 -6.51 -10.81 8.33
C ALA A 106 -5.17 -11.34 8.84
N GLY A 107 -4.93 -12.66 8.72
CA GLY A 107 -3.66 -13.26 9.09
C GLY A 107 -2.50 -12.84 8.17
N LEU A 108 -2.74 -12.77 6.85
CA LEU A 108 -1.74 -12.30 5.88
C LEU A 108 -1.35 -10.84 6.16
N GLN A 109 -2.35 -9.98 6.40
CA GLN A 109 -2.16 -8.58 6.79
C GLN A 109 -1.39 -8.44 8.12
N LEU A 110 -1.73 -9.26 9.12
CA LEU A 110 -1.02 -9.29 10.40
C LEU A 110 0.45 -9.70 10.23
N GLY A 111 0.73 -10.78 9.49
CA GLY A 111 2.09 -11.24 9.24
C GLY A 111 2.94 -10.19 8.50
N LEU A 112 2.42 -9.64 7.40
CA LEU A 112 3.10 -8.59 6.62
C LEU A 112 3.32 -7.31 7.44
N GLY A 113 2.32 -6.89 8.21
CA GLY A 113 2.43 -5.71 9.08
C GLY A 113 3.46 -5.91 10.19
N LEU A 114 3.53 -7.11 10.79
CA LEU A 114 4.57 -7.43 11.79
C LEU A 114 5.97 -7.42 11.16
N ALA A 115 6.13 -8.02 9.98
CA ALA A 115 7.40 -8.03 9.25
C ALA A 115 7.87 -6.60 8.92
N LEU A 116 6.96 -5.76 8.39
CA LEU A 116 7.27 -4.36 8.11
C LEU A 116 7.56 -3.56 9.39
N GLY A 117 6.85 -3.85 10.48
CA GLY A 117 7.08 -3.24 11.79
C GLY A 117 8.47 -3.56 12.34
N TRP A 118 8.98 -4.77 12.10
CA TRP A 118 10.34 -5.13 12.48
C TRP A 118 11.40 -4.28 11.78
N ILE A 119 11.27 -4.11 10.46
CA ILE A 119 12.15 -3.22 9.67
C ILE A 119 12.06 -1.78 10.17
N ALA A 120 10.84 -1.29 10.42
CA ALA A 120 10.59 0.05 10.92
C ALA A 120 11.26 0.31 12.28
N LEU A 121 11.21 -0.67 13.20
CA LEU A 121 11.90 -0.60 14.49
C LEU A 121 13.43 -0.61 14.33
N GLY A 122 13.96 -1.38 13.39
CA GLY A 122 15.39 -1.37 13.06
C GLY A 122 15.88 0.02 12.63
N LEU A 123 15.16 0.67 11.71
CA LEU A 123 15.46 2.04 11.26
C LEU A 123 15.38 3.05 12.41
N MET A 124 14.39 2.91 13.31
CA MET A 124 14.29 3.78 14.49
C MET A 124 15.44 3.56 15.48
N ALA A 125 15.97 2.34 15.57
CA ALA A 125 17.05 1.99 16.49
C ALA A 125 18.40 2.60 16.10
N GLU A 126 18.61 2.95 14.82
CA GLU A 126 19.79 3.68 14.36
C GLU A 126 19.91 5.05 15.04
N GLN A 127 18.78 5.77 15.23
CA GLN A 127 18.72 7.06 15.93
C GLN A 127 17.50 7.13 16.86
N PRO A 128 17.58 6.51 18.06
CA PRO A 128 16.41 6.29 18.93
C PRO A 128 15.70 7.57 19.35
N VAL A 129 16.43 8.65 19.59
CA VAL A 129 15.85 9.94 19.99
C VAL A 129 15.01 10.54 18.85
N ILE A 130 15.56 10.62 17.64
CA ILE A 130 14.85 11.14 16.47
C ILE A 130 13.67 10.22 16.13
N GLY A 131 13.87 8.90 16.17
CA GLY A 131 12.81 7.92 15.93
C GLY A 131 11.65 8.04 16.93
N ALA A 132 11.94 8.09 18.23
CA ALA A 132 10.92 8.18 19.28
C ALA A 132 10.15 9.52 19.21
N LEU A 133 10.84 10.63 19.01
CA LEU A 133 10.19 11.94 18.86
C LEU A 133 9.34 12.01 17.59
N SER A 134 9.84 11.47 16.47
CA SER A 134 9.10 11.39 15.21
C SER A 134 7.84 10.54 15.34
N LEU A 135 7.93 9.40 16.03
CA LEU A 135 6.77 8.55 16.32
C LEU A 135 5.77 9.25 17.23
N GLY A 136 6.25 9.89 18.30
CA GLY A 136 5.40 10.66 19.22
C GLY A 136 4.63 11.76 18.48
N LEU A 137 5.32 12.50 17.61
CA LEU A 137 4.71 13.52 16.75
C LEU A 137 3.71 12.93 15.76
N ALA A 138 4.04 11.82 15.12
CA ALA A 138 3.13 11.15 14.18
C ALA A 138 1.83 10.70 14.88
N VAL A 139 1.96 10.05 16.04
CA VAL A 139 0.81 9.59 16.85
C VAL A 139 -0.03 10.76 17.34
N ALA A 140 0.61 11.83 17.85
CA ALA A 140 -0.09 13.04 18.26
C ALA A 140 -0.83 13.68 17.09
N GLY A 141 -0.16 13.82 15.94
CA GLY A 141 -0.72 14.38 14.72
C GLY A 141 -1.93 13.60 14.22
N LEU A 142 -1.90 12.26 14.26
CA LEU A 142 -3.02 11.39 13.88
C LEU A 142 -4.23 11.57 14.82
N ARG A 143 -3.97 11.65 16.15
CA ARG A 143 -5.02 11.89 17.16
C ARG A 143 -5.68 13.26 17.01
N LEU A 144 -4.89 14.28 16.70
CA LEU A 144 -5.38 15.64 16.45
C LEU A 144 -6.03 15.81 15.08
N GLY A 145 -5.83 14.86 14.15
CA GLY A 145 -6.40 14.93 12.80
C GLY A 145 -5.70 15.92 11.89
N THR A 146 -4.37 16.00 12.01
CA THR A 146 -3.50 16.83 11.17
C THR A 146 -2.82 15.99 10.09
N HIS A 147 -2.08 16.63 9.17
CA HIS A 147 -1.25 15.95 8.16
C HIS A 147 0.01 15.34 8.79
N ALA A 148 -0.20 14.33 9.64
CA ALA A 148 0.82 13.77 10.52
C ALA A 148 2.10 13.35 9.78
N ALA A 149 1.98 12.63 8.66
CA ALA A 149 3.17 12.18 7.92
C ALA A 149 4.03 13.34 7.39
N LEU A 150 3.40 14.39 6.84
CA LEU A 150 4.13 15.55 6.34
C LEU A 150 4.81 16.32 7.48
N ALA A 151 4.08 16.56 8.59
CA ALA A 151 4.63 17.22 9.76
C ALA A 151 5.81 16.43 10.37
N THR A 152 5.68 15.11 10.46
CA THR A 152 6.73 14.22 10.97
C THR A 152 7.95 14.19 10.05
N LEU A 153 7.78 14.17 8.73
CA LEU A 153 8.90 14.25 7.80
C LEU A 153 9.66 15.57 7.93
N LEU A 154 8.94 16.70 7.94
CA LEU A 154 9.56 18.02 8.10
C LEU A 154 10.30 18.14 9.44
N PHE A 155 9.69 17.65 10.52
CA PHE A 155 10.33 17.58 11.83
C PHE A 155 11.61 16.73 11.79
N GLY A 156 11.56 15.55 11.19
CA GLY A 156 12.71 14.68 11.04
C GLY A 156 13.86 15.34 10.30
N VAL A 157 13.59 15.98 9.15
CA VAL A 157 14.60 16.71 8.36
C VAL A 157 15.25 17.82 9.19
N VAL A 158 14.46 18.62 9.91
CA VAL A 158 14.98 19.70 10.77
C VAL A 158 15.85 19.15 11.90
N MET A 159 15.39 18.08 12.58
CA MET A 159 16.14 17.45 13.66
C MET A 159 17.43 16.80 13.16
N GLY A 160 17.37 16.12 12.02
CA GLY A 160 18.54 15.54 11.38
C GLY A 160 19.57 16.60 10.99
N GLY A 161 19.13 17.75 10.48
CA GLY A 161 20.03 18.87 10.18
C GLY A 161 20.72 19.46 11.42
N TYR A 162 20.06 19.44 12.58
CA TYR A 162 20.62 19.98 13.83
C TYR A 162 21.53 19.00 14.57
N PHE A 163 21.12 17.73 14.69
CA PHE A 163 21.84 16.72 15.46
C PHE A 163 22.84 15.91 14.62
N GLY A 164 22.81 16.08 13.29
CA GLY A 164 23.40 15.12 12.37
C GLY A 164 22.54 13.85 12.29
N HIS A 165 22.55 13.19 11.14
CA HIS A 165 21.89 11.90 10.99
C HIS A 165 22.64 11.03 9.99
N GLU A 166 22.52 9.71 10.15
CA GLU A 166 22.80 8.80 9.03
C GLU A 166 21.71 9.02 7.98
N ALA A 167 22.14 9.45 6.79
CA ALA A 167 21.24 9.61 5.66
C ALA A 167 20.71 8.24 5.23
N LEU A 168 19.55 8.23 4.57
CA LEU A 168 19.09 7.03 3.88
C LEU A 168 20.20 6.52 2.95
N PRO A 169 20.34 5.19 2.76
CA PRO A 169 21.39 4.62 1.94
C PRO A 169 21.52 5.36 0.61
N GLU A 170 22.75 5.62 0.18
CA GLU A 170 22.96 6.22 -1.14
C GLU A 170 22.27 5.34 -2.18
N LEU A 171 21.33 5.95 -2.91
CA LEU A 171 20.57 5.26 -3.94
C LEU A 171 21.58 4.66 -4.93
N PRO A 172 21.54 3.35 -5.19
CA PRO A 172 22.35 2.76 -6.24
C PRO A 172 22.13 3.57 -7.52
N GLU A 173 23.20 3.94 -8.23
CA GLU A 173 23.06 4.40 -9.60
C GLU A 173 22.37 3.28 -10.37
N LEU A 174 21.07 3.44 -10.63
CA LEU A 174 20.33 2.47 -11.41
C LEU A 174 21.07 2.38 -12.74
N PRO A 175 21.57 1.19 -13.15
CA PRO A 175 22.22 1.05 -14.44
C PRO A 175 21.21 1.54 -15.45
N ALA A 176 21.60 2.54 -16.26
CA ALA A 176 20.74 3.14 -17.25
C ALA A 176 20.12 2.01 -18.06
N SER A 177 18.84 1.72 -17.81
CA SER A 177 18.11 0.76 -18.63
C SER A 177 18.16 1.27 -20.07
N VAL A 178 17.90 0.41 -21.05
CA VAL A 178 17.85 0.83 -22.45
C VAL A 178 16.84 1.99 -22.58
N GLY A 179 17.34 3.22 -22.64
CA GLY A 179 16.53 4.46 -22.62
C GLY A 179 16.18 5.07 -21.25
N GLY A 180 16.71 4.59 -20.11
CA GLY A 180 16.58 5.20 -18.76
C GLY A 180 15.19 5.16 -18.11
N TRP A 181 14.15 4.82 -18.87
CA TRP A 181 12.74 4.88 -18.44
C TRP A 181 12.07 3.51 -18.33
N LEU A 182 12.67 2.45 -18.87
CA LEU A 182 12.09 1.11 -18.83
C LEU A 182 12.55 0.36 -17.57
N ALA A 183 11.67 -0.48 -17.04
CA ALA A 183 12.02 -1.42 -16.00
C ALA A 183 13.10 -2.41 -16.51
N PRO A 184 13.97 -2.93 -15.62
CA PRO A 184 14.95 -3.93 -16.02
C PRO A 184 14.27 -5.18 -16.60
N ILE A 185 14.95 -5.85 -17.54
CA ILE A 185 14.44 -7.08 -18.14
C ILE A 185 14.36 -8.16 -17.05
N PRO A 186 13.18 -8.75 -16.80
CA PRO A 186 13.02 -9.72 -15.72
C PRO A 186 13.70 -11.05 -16.06
N THR A 187 14.30 -11.67 -15.06
CA THR A 187 14.79 -13.05 -15.09
C THR A 187 13.68 -14.06 -14.77
N ALA A 188 13.96 -15.35 -14.94
CA ALA A 188 13.04 -16.40 -14.50
C ALA A 188 12.79 -16.38 -12.98
N ALA A 189 13.81 -16.02 -12.19
CA ALA A 189 13.67 -15.85 -10.74
C ALA A 189 12.75 -14.67 -10.40
N ASP A 190 12.89 -13.55 -11.12
CA ASP A 190 12.00 -12.39 -10.96
C ASP A 190 10.55 -12.76 -11.27
N PHE A 191 10.32 -13.61 -12.27
CA PHE A 191 8.98 -14.12 -12.60
C PHE A 191 8.39 -14.95 -11.47
N GLN A 192 9.17 -15.88 -10.90
CA GLN A 192 8.72 -16.68 -9.77
C GLN A 192 8.33 -15.78 -8.59
N VAL A 193 9.22 -14.88 -8.17
CA VAL A 193 8.98 -13.93 -7.07
C VAL A 193 7.77 -13.04 -7.35
N ALA A 194 7.68 -12.49 -8.56
CA ALA A 194 6.56 -11.63 -8.97
C ALA A 194 5.22 -12.36 -8.87
N VAL A 195 5.15 -13.63 -9.24
CA VAL A 195 3.92 -14.43 -9.14
C VAL A 195 3.62 -14.78 -7.68
N THR A 196 4.56 -15.41 -7.00
CA THR A 196 4.31 -16.10 -5.73
C THR A 196 4.28 -15.14 -4.55
N GLU A 197 5.21 -14.18 -4.49
CA GLU A 197 5.39 -13.34 -3.31
C GLU A 197 4.69 -11.99 -3.44
N LEU A 198 4.51 -11.49 -4.67
CA LEU A 198 3.97 -10.16 -4.92
C LEU A 198 2.53 -10.21 -5.46
N ALA A 199 2.31 -10.74 -6.68
CA ALA A 199 1.05 -10.60 -7.40
C ALA A 199 -0.11 -11.36 -6.73
N LEU A 200 0.05 -12.65 -6.42
CA LEU A 200 -1.03 -13.45 -5.84
C LEU A 200 -1.49 -12.93 -4.46
N PRO A 201 -0.58 -12.68 -3.49
CA PRO A 201 -0.97 -12.13 -2.19
C PRO A 201 -1.58 -10.72 -2.31
N GLN A 202 -1.03 -9.87 -3.18
CA GLN A 202 -1.53 -8.53 -3.38
C GLN A 202 -2.91 -8.51 -4.05
N LEU A 203 -3.19 -9.40 -5.00
CA LEU A 203 -4.52 -9.51 -5.63
C LEU A 203 -5.60 -9.83 -4.60
N ALA A 204 -5.31 -10.76 -3.67
CA ALA A 204 -6.21 -11.12 -2.58
C ALA A 204 -6.59 -9.90 -1.72
N LEU A 205 -5.60 -9.05 -1.38
CA LEU A 205 -5.83 -7.81 -0.63
C LEU A 205 -6.52 -6.72 -1.47
N THR A 206 -6.13 -6.58 -2.73
CA THR A 206 -6.61 -5.52 -3.64
C THR A 206 -8.10 -5.65 -3.91
N LEU A 207 -8.57 -6.88 -4.19
CA LEU A 207 -9.99 -7.12 -4.46
C LEU A 207 -10.90 -6.72 -3.30
N THR A 208 -10.43 -6.87 -2.06
CA THR A 208 -11.24 -6.51 -0.90
C THR A 208 -11.07 -5.03 -0.51
N ASN A 209 -9.85 -4.55 -0.30
CA ASN A 209 -9.61 -3.22 0.28
C ASN A 209 -9.62 -2.10 -0.76
N ALA A 210 -9.00 -2.31 -1.92
CA ALA A 210 -8.84 -1.29 -2.96
C ALA A 210 -10.03 -1.23 -3.92
N VAL A 211 -10.84 -2.28 -3.96
CA VAL A 211 -11.96 -2.42 -4.89
C VAL A 211 -13.29 -2.38 -4.15
N VAL A 212 -13.64 -3.44 -3.40
CA VAL A 212 -14.95 -3.54 -2.74
C VAL A 212 -15.12 -2.48 -1.65
N LEU A 213 -14.21 -2.43 -0.68
CA LEU A 213 -14.30 -1.49 0.44
C LEU A 213 -14.19 -0.04 0.00
N THR A 214 -13.38 0.24 -1.03
CA THR A 214 -13.25 1.59 -1.58
C THR A 214 -14.56 2.07 -2.22
N ALA A 215 -15.24 1.21 -2.98
CA ALA A 215 -16.56 1.53 -3.54
C ALA A 215 -17.61 1.78 -2.45
N LEU A 216 -17.64 0.93 -1.41
CA LEU A 216 -18.55 1.10 -0.26
C LEU A 216 -18.31 2.42 0.46
N VAL A 217 -17.06 2.68 0.84
CA VAL A 217 -16.68 3.90 1.56
C VAL A 217 -16.92 5.16 0.73
N ALA A 218 -16.72 5.10 -0.59
CA ALA A 218 -17.08 6.20 -1.48
C ALA A 218 -18.60 6.43 -1.51
N GLY A 219 -19.40 5.36 -1.53
CA GLY A 219 -20.86 5.41 -1.39
C GLY A 219 -21.29 6.05 -0.08
N ASP A 220 -20.73 5.62 1.04
CA ASP A 220 -21.04 6.16 2.37
C ASP A 220 -20.64 7.63 2.50
N SER A 221 -19.53 8.04 1.86
CA SER A 221 -19.00 9.40 1.95
C SER A 221 -19.68 10.40 1.01
N PHE A 222 -20.17 9.95 -0.16
CA PHE A 222 -20.65 10.84 -1.23
C PHE A 222 -22.06 10.52 -1.76
N GLY A 223 -22.72 9.48 -1.24
CA GLY A 223 -24.08 9.09 -1.60
C GLY A 223 -24.26 8.87 -3.10
N ALA A 224 -25.34 9.43 -3.67
CA ALA A 224 -25.67 9.29 -5.09
C ALA A 224 -24.56 9.77 -6.04
N ARG A 225 -23.69 10.71 -5.60
CA ARG A 225 -22.56 11.18 -6.42
C ARG A 225 -21.50 10.10 -6.63
N ALA A 226 -21.46 9.06 -5.79
CA ALA A 226 -20.52 7.94 -5.90
C ALA A 226 -21.05 6.78 -6.74
N ALA A 227 -22.22 6.90 -7.40
CA ALA A 227 -22.85 5.82 -8.16
C ALA A 227 -21.93 5.22 -9.25
N HIS A 228 -20.98 6.00 -9.76
CA HIS A 228 -19.99 5.56 -10.75
C HIS A 228 -18.65 5.12 -10.16
N VAL A 229 -18.47 5.12 -8.84
CA VAL A 229 -17.31 4.55 -8.15
C VAL A 229 -17.61 3.08 -7.84
N THR A 230 -17.55 2.24 -8.88
CA THR A 230 -17.92 0.81 -8.78
C THR A 230 -16.69 -0.09 -8.68
N PRO A 231 -16.82 -1.29 -8.08
CA PRO A 231 -15.76 -2.30 -8.07
C PRO A 231 -15.16 -2.53 -9.47
N ARG A 232 -16.02 -2.63 -10.48
CA ARG A 232 -15.63 -2.77 -11.88
C ARG A 232 -14.72 -1.64 -12.35
N ARG A 233 -15.13 -0.38 -12.15
CA ARG A 233 -14.34 0.77 -12.59
C ARG A 233 -13.01 0.85 -11.85
N LEU A 234 -13.01 0.62 -10.53
CA LEU A 234 -11.79 0.62 -9.71
C LEU A 234 -10.78 -0.44 -10.16
N CYS A 235 -11.25 -1.63 -10.54
CA CYS A 235 -10.41 -2.66 -11.17
C CYS A 235 -9.86 -2.20 -12.52
N LEU A 236 -10.70 -1.64 -13.39
CA LEU A 236 -10.27 -1.23 -14.73
C LEU A 236 -9.25 -0.09 -14.68
N THR A 237 -9.46 0.93 -13.83
CA THR A 237 -8.53 2.06 -13.69
C THR A 237 -7.22 1.65 -13.04
N SER A 238 -7.27 0.86 -11.95
CA SER A 238 -6.05 0.32 -11.31
C SER A 238 -5.31 -0.62 -12.28
N GLY A 239 -6.05 -1.46 -13.00
CA GLY A 239 -5.51 -2.40 -13.96
C GLY A 239 -4.78 -1.69 -15.11
N ALA A 240 -5.45 -0.71 -15.73
CA ALA A 240 -4.87 0.13 -16.78
C ALA A 240 -3.67 0.92 -16.28
N ALA A 241 -3.76 1.56 -15.10
CA ALA A 241 -2.65 2.31 -14.54
C ALA A 241 -1.39 1.43 -14.39
N ASN A 242 -1.50 0.28 -13.74
CA ASN A 242 -0.35 -0.59 -13.55
C ASN A 242 0.20 -1.14 -14.88
N LEU A 243 -0.66 -1.54 -15.82
CA LEU A 243 -0.19 -2.05 -17.11
C LEU A 243 0.53 -0.97 -17.93
N LEU A 244 0.11 0.29 -17.79
CA LEU A 244 0.70 1.43 -18.49
C LEU A 244 1.94 1.99 -17.79
N THR A 245 2.07 1.88 -16.46
CA THR A 245 3.16 2.53 -15.71
C THR A 245 4.22 1.57 -15.19
N ALA A 246 3.87 0.32 -14.87
CA ALA A 246 4.83 -0.65 -14.33
C ALA A 246 5.96 -1.02 -15.32
N PRO A 247 5.74 -1.10 -16.65
CA PRO A 247 6.84 -1.27 -17.61
C PRO A 247 7.88 -0.13 -17.55
N PHE A 248 7.50 1.03 -17.01
CA PHE A 248 8.35 2.19 -16.83
C PHE A 248 8.91 2.33 -15.40
N GLY A 249 8.88 1.25 -14.62
CA GLY A 249 9.45 1.20 -13.27
C GLY A 249 8.61 1.91 -12.20
N ALA A 250 7.37 2.30 -12.50
CA ALA A 250 6.47 2.81 -11.47
C ALA A 250 6.12 1.72 -10.44
N LEU A 251 6.12 2.09 -9.16
CA LEU A 251 5.65 1.24 -8.08
C LEU A 251 4.17 0.86 -8.32
N PRO A 252 3.76 -0.40 -8.11
CA PRO A 252 2.37 -0.80 -8.31
C PRO A 252 1.38 -0.02 -7.42
N MET A 253 0.29 0.41 -8.04
CA MET A 253 -0.69 1.34 -7.47
C MET A 253 -2.10 0.79 -7.49
N CYS A 254 -2.89 1.09 -6.47
CA CYS A 254 -4.32 0.82 -6.44
C CYS A 254 -5.08 2.01 -5.87
N HIS A 255 -6.41 1.92 -5.83
CA HIS A 255 -7.20 2.80 -4.97
C HIS A 255 -7.20 2.31 -3.52
N GLY A 256 -7.84 3.03 -2.61
CA GLY A 256 -7.94 2.57 -1.24
C GLY A 256 -8.98 3.31 -0.41
N ALA A 257 -9.70 2.56 0.42
CA ALA A 257 -10.75 3.11 1.27
C ALA A 257 -10.21 4.11 2.30
N GLY A 258 -9.00 3.86 2.84
CA GLY A 258 -8.34 4.75 3.79
C GLY A 258 -8.11 6.14 3.22
N GLY A 259 -7.66 6.24 1.97
CA GLY A 259 -7.43 7.52 1.31
C GLY A 259 -8.71 8.27 0.96
N VAL A 260 -9.79 7.56 0.62
CA VAL A 260 -11.12 8.20 0.46
C VAL A 260 -11.55 8.85 1.77
N ILE A 261 -11.43 8.13 2.88
CA ILE A 261 -11.74 8.65 4.23
C ILE A 261 -10.84 9.84 4.55
N ALA A 262 -9.54 9.74 4.28
CA ALA A 262 -8.58 10.79 4.58
C ALA A 262 -8.89 12.06 3.78
N HIS A 263 -9.00 11.97 2.45
CA HIS A 263 -9.40 13.09 1.61
C HIS A 263 -10.72 13.72 2.08
N HIS A 264 -11.73 12.90 2.38
CA HIS A 264 -13.02 13.38 2.86
C HIS A 264 -12.93 14.07 4.23
N ARG A 265 -12.18 13.50 5.18
CA ARG A 265 -11.92 14.08 6.52
C ARG A 265 -11.25 15.44 6.40
N PHE A 266 -10.29 15.60 5.49
CA PHE A 266 -9.56 16.86 5.26
C PHE A 266 -10.30 17.85 4.35
N GLY A 267 -11.53 17.52 3.92
CA GLY A 267 -12.44 18.46 3.28
C GLY A 267 -12.53 18.37 1.76
N ALA A 268 -11.84 17.44 1.09
CA ALA A 268 -12.00 17.21 -0.34
C ALA A 268 -13.41 16.69 -0.65
N ARG A 269 -14.03 17.20 -1.70
CA ARG A 269 -15.38 16.80 -2.15
C ARG A 269 -15.47 16.57 -3.65
N SER A 270 -14.38 16.74 -4.39
CA SER A 270 -14.31 16.61 -5.84
C SER A 270 -13.02 15.94 -6.29
N GLY A 271 -12.89 15.71 -7.60
CA GLY A 271 -11.65 15.25 -8.23
C GLY A 271 -10.53 16.30 -8.20
N GLY A 272 -10.82 17.53 -7.75
CA GLY A 272 -9.82 18.60 -7.60
C GLY A 272 -8.66 18.19 -6.69
N ALA A 273 -8.95 17.60 -5.52
CA ALA A 273 -7.91 17.13 -4.60
C ALA A 273 -6.93 16.12 -5.24
N PRO A 274 -7.37 15.01 -5.87
CA PRO A 274 -6.49 14.12 -6.63
C PRO A 274 -5.68 14.82 -7.73
N VAL A 275 -6.31 15.71 -8.53
CA VAL A 275 -5.60 16.44 -9.60
C VAL A 275 -4.52 17.35 -9.01
N MET A 276 -4.82 18.07 -7.93
CA MET A 276 -3.86 18.95 -7.26
C MET A 276 -2.69 18.17 -6.66
N LEU A 277 -2.95 17.02 -6.02
CA LEU A 277 -1.90 16.14 -5.52
C LEU A 277 -1.05 15.59 -6.66
N GLY A 278 -1.68 15.10 -7.74
CA GLY A 278 -0.97 14.60 -8.91
C GLY A 278 -0.13 15.68 -9.59
N ALA A 279 -0.63 16.92 -9.68
CA ALA A 279 0.12 18.05 -10.20
C ALA A 279 1.31 18.44 -9.30
N ALA A 280 1.15 18.38 -7.97
CA ALA A 280 2.26 18.56 -7.04
C ALA A 280 3.33 17.47 -7.20
N LEU A 281 2.95 16.20 -7.31
CA LEU A 281 3.87 15.10 -7.59
C LEU A 281 4.56 15.27 -8.94
N LEU A 282 3.84 15.71 -9.98
CA LEU A 282 4.44 16.04 -11.27
C LEU A 282 5.46 17.18 -11.16
N GLY A 283 5.18 18.20 -10.35
CA GLY A 283 6.14 19.25 -10.02
C GLY A 283 7.42 18.70 -9.41
N LEU A 284 7.31 17.72 -8.48
CA LEU A 284 8.48 17.05 -7.90
C LEU A 284 9.26 16.21 -8.93
N VAL A 285 8.58 15.60 -9.91
CA VAL A 285 9.22 14.88 -11.02
C VAL A 285 10.09 15.81 -11.88
N LEU A 286 9.68 17.07 -12.04
CA LEU A 286 10.40 18.07 -12.84
C LEU A 286 11.62 18.67 -12.13
N LEU A 287 11.77 18.47 -10.82
CA LEU A 287 12.97 18.90 -10.09
C LEU A 287 14.22 18.17 -10.63
N PRO A 288 15.39 18.82 -10.68
CA PRO A 288 16.64 18.15 -11.03
C PRO A 288 16.89 16.92 -10.16
N GLU A 289 17.54 15.91 -10.74
CA GLU A 289 17.80 14.64 -10.05
C GLU A 289 18.58 14.84 -8.75
N ASP A 290 19.58 15.72 -8.76
CA ASP A 290 20.39 16.05 -7.58
C ASP A 290 19.55 16.66 -6.45
N LEU A 291 18.57 17.51 -6.78
CA LEU A 291 17.68 18.09 -5.79
C LEU A 291 16.73 17.02 -5.21
N ARG A 292 16.24 16.09 -6.03
CA ARG A 292 15.43 14.97 -5.53
C ARG A 292 16.25 14.04 -4.63
N ARG A 293 17.48 13.72 -5.02
CA ARG A 293 18.42 12.93 -4.21
C ARG A 293 18.73 13.63 -2.89
N MET A 294 19.02 14.92 -2.92
CA MET A 294 19.26 15.74 -1.73
C MET A 294 18.04 15.77 -0.81
N ALA A 295 16.83 15.93 -1.35
CA ALA A 295 15.61 15.91 -0.56
C ALA A 295 15.38 14.55 0.11
N LEU A 296 15.70 13.45 -0.57
CA LEU A 296 15.59 12.10 -0.01
C LEU A 296 16.66 11.84 1.05
N SER A 297 17.92 12.20 0.77
CA SER A 297 19.01 11.99 1.72
C SER A 297 18.86 12.82 2.98
N ALA A 298 18.17 13.96 2.94
CA ALA A 298 17.87 14.78 4.12
C ALA A 298 16.87 14.13 5.11
N ILE A 299 16.18 13.06 4.72
CA ILE A 299 15.22 12.37 5.59
C ILE A 299 15.99 11.39 6.48
N PRO A 300 15.95 11.53 7.82
CA PRO A 300 16.60 10.55 8.68
C PRO A 300 15.92 9.19 8.58
N ALA A 301 16.71 8.12 8.49
CA ALA A 301 16.24 6.74 8.46
C ALA A 301 15.26 6.44 9.63
N ALA A 302 15.57 6.92 10.84
CA ALA A 302 14.70 6.78 12.01
C ALA A 302 13.34 7.48 11.88
N THR A 303 13.25 8.59 11.15
CA THR A 303 11.98 9.28 10.86
C THR A 303 11.13 8.45 9.90
N LEU A 304 11.75 7.92 8.85
CA LEU A 304 11.10 6.99 7.93
C LEU A 304 10.64 5.73 8.68
N GLY A 305 11.47 5.18 9.57
CA GLY A 305 11.12 4.08 10.46
C GLY A 305 9.87 4.35 11.28
N ALA A 306 9.78 5.52 11.93
CA ALA A 306 8.58 5.91 12.69
C ALA A 306 7.31 5.93 11.82
N LEU A 307 7.39 6.42 10.59
CA LEU A 307 6.26 6.46 9.66
C LEU A 307 5.91 5.09 9.09
N LEU A 308 6.90 4.27 8.78
CA LEU A 308 6.70 2.88 8.37
C LEU A 308 6.09 2.06 9.51
N LEU A 309 6.39 2.35 10.77
CA LEU A 309 5.78 1.68 11.92
C LEU A 309 4.28 1.98 12.01
N ILE A 310 3.86 3.22 11.70
CA ILE A 310 2.44 3.56 11.58
C ILE A 310 1.81 2.78 10.42
N ALA A 311 2.44 2.75 9.24
CA ALA A 311 1.92 2.01 8.10
C ALA A 311 1.84 0.48 8.37
N ALA A 312 2.82 -0.06 9.09
CA ALA A 312 2.87 -1.44 9.58
C ALA A 312 1.71 -1.73 10.54
N ALA A 313 1.46 -0.82 11.50
CA ALA A 313 0.34 -0.94 12.42
C ALA A 313 -1.00 -0.88 11.67
N GLU A 314 -1.18 0.03 10.71
CA GLU A 314 -2.39 0.08 9.86
C GLU A 314 -2.59 -1.20 9.04
N LEU A 315 -1.50 -1.81 8.57
CA LEU A 315 -1.55 -3.07 7.83
C LEU A 315 -1.91 -4.23 8.76
N ALA A 316 -1.27 -4.33 9.93
CA ALA A 316 -1.47 -5.41 10.90
C ALA A 316 -2.84 -5.36 11.59
N THR A 317 -3.31 -4.16 11.95
CA THR A 317 -4.52 -3.95 12.76
C THR A 317 -5.75 -3.71 11.91
N SER A 318 -6.19 -4.77 11.20
CA SER A 318 -7.45 -4.71 10.44
C SER A 318 -8.67 -4.89 11.36
N ARG A 319 -9.82 -4.25 11.05
CA ARG A 319 -11.09 -4.49 11.76
C ARG A 319 -11.46 -5.99 11.80
N ARG A 320 -11.11 -6.71 10.73
CA ARG A 320 -11.31 -8.16 10.59
C ARG A 320 -10.65 -8.95 11.71
N LEU A 321 -9.51 -8.49 12.24
CA LEU A 321 -8.83 -9.14 13.37
C LEU A 321 -9.68 -9.10 14.64
N PHE A 322 -10.36 -7.97 14.89
CA PHE A 322 -11.16 -7.74 16.08
C PHE A 322 -12.57 -8.32 15.97
N ASP A 323 -13.17 -8.24 14.77
CA ASP A 323 -14.51 -8.76 14.49
C ASP A 323 -14.54 -10.29 14.28
N ALA A 324 -13.36 -10.92 14.16
CA ALA A 324 -13.24 -12.35 13.92
C ALA A 324 -13.84 -13.17 15.08
N MET A 325 -14.63 -14.18 14.70
CA MET A 325 -15.10 -15.17 15.65
C MET A 325 -13.91 -15.88 16.34
N PRO A 326 -14.07 -16.35 17.59
CA PRO A 326 -13.01 -17.09 18.28
C PRO A 326 -12.47 -18.28 17.47
N SER A 327 -13.33 -18.96 16.70
CA SER A 327 -12.92 -20.08 15.83
C SER A 327 -12.00 -19.68 14.68
N CYS A 328 -12.02 -18.41 14.24
CA CYS A 328 -11.16 -17.89 13.17
C CYS A 328 -9.76 -17.49 13.68
N ARG A 329 -9.58 -17.26 14.99
CA ARG A 329 -8.31 -16.81 15.58
C ARG A 329 -7.13 -17.76 15.32
N PRO A 330 -7.28 -19.10 15.41
CA PRO A 330 -6.20 -20.02 15.07
C PRO A 330 -5.79 -19.94 13.59
N VAL A 331 -6.75 -19.76 12.67
CA VAL A 331 -6.47 -19.60 11.24
C VAL A 331 -5.70 -18.31 11.00
N ILE A 332 -6.13 -17.20 11.61
CA ILE A 332 -5.43 -15.91 11.54
C ILE A 332 -4.00 -16.04 12.05
N ALA A 333 -3.82 -16.62 13.24
CA ALA A 333 -2.51 -16.79 13.87
C ALA A 333 -1.58 -17.67 13.02
N LEU A 334 -2.05 -18.81 12.54
CA LEU A 334 -1.27 -19.70 11.68
C LEU A 334 -0.89 -19.02 10.36
N THR A 335 -1.83 -18.32 9.73
CA THR A 335 -1.56 -17.57 8.49
C THR A 335 -0.50 -16.49 8.72
N ALA A 336 -0.59 -15.75 9.83
CA ALA A 336 0.36 -14.70 10.19
C ALA A 336 1.76 -15.26 10.45
N VAL A 337 1.86 -16.35 11.24
CA VAL A 337 3.13 -17.02 11.52
C VAL A 337 3.74 -17.59 10.24
N ALA A 338 2.94 -18.26 9.40
CA ALA A 338 3.41 -18.82 8.13
C ALA A 338 3.87 -17.73 7.14
N THR A 339 3.20 -16.57 7.16
CA THR A 339 3.62 -15.38 6.38
C THR A 339 4.96 -14.84 6.87
N LEU A 340 5.12 -14.72 8.19
CA LEU A 340 6.32 -14.14 8.83
C LEU A 340 7.54 -15.06 8.74
N ALA A 341 7.36 -16.35 8.97
CA ALA A 341 8.46 -17.34 9.00
C ALA A 341 8.83 -17.87 7.62
N GLY A 342 7.93 -17.75 6.64
CA GLY A 342 8.13 -18.21 5.27
C GLY A 342 7.98 -17.05 4.31
N ASN A 343 6.85 -17.00 3.61
CA ASN A 343 6.51 -15.93 2.69
C ASN A 343 4.98 -15.80 2.59
N PRO A 344 4.47 -14.73 1.95
CA PRO A 344 3.03 -14.51 1.78
C PRO A 344 2.27 -15.65 1.09
N LEU A 345 2.90 -16.38 0.16
CA LEU A 345 2.26 -17.52 -0.49
C LEU A 345 2.07 -18.68 0.49
N ILE A 346 3.09 -19.00 1.27
CA ILE A 346 3.02 -20.03 2.31
C ILE A 346 1.94 -19.65 3.33
N GLY A 347 1.88 -18.38 3.72
CA GLY A 347 0.79 -17.82 4.53
C GLY A 347 -0.58 -18.10 3.92
N LEU A 348 -0.80 -17.72 2.67
CA LEU A 348 -2.06 -17.91 1.95
C LEU A 348 -2.46 -19.39 1.86
N MET A 349 -1.52 -20.28 1.54
CA MET A 349 -1.77 -21.72 1.44
C MET A 349 -2.10 -22.34 2.79
N ALA A 350 -1.27 -22.09 3.81
CA ALA A 350 -1.46 -22.62 5.16
C ALA A 350 -2.77 -22.10 5.78
N GLY A 351 -3.07 -20.81 5.61
CA GLY A 351 -4.31 -20.20 6.05
C GLY A 351 -5.53 -20.80 5.38
N THR A 352 -5.48 -20.99 4.06
CA THR A 352 -6.59 -21.60 3.31
C THR A 352 -6.82 -23.04 3.75
N ALA A 353 -5.75 -23.83 3.94
CA ALA A 353 -5.84 -25.19 4.46
C ALA A 353 -6.47 -25.22 5.86
N ALA A 354 -6.01 -24.35 6.76
CA ALA A 354 -6.53 -24.25 8.12
C ALA A 354 -8.01 -23.81 8.15
N GLU A 355 -8.41 -22.91 7.25
CA GLU A 355 -9.80 -22.49 7.11
C GLU A 355 -10.69 -23.65 6.62
N MET A 356 -10.22 -24.49 5.70
CA MET A 356 -10.94 -25.68 5.26
C MET A 356 -11.13 -26.69 6.40
N VAL A 357 -10.09 -26.91 7.21
CA VAL A 357 -10.16 -27.75 8.41
C VAL A 357 -11.16 -27.16 9.40
N ARG A 358 -11.09 -25.85 9.68
CA ARG A 358 -12.01 -25.15 10.59
C ARG A 358 -13.47 -25.35 10.18
N LYS A 359 -13.79 -25.14 8.89
CA LYS A 359 -15.16 -25.34 8.37
C LYS A 359 -15.61 -26.79 8.50
N THR A 360 -14.73 -27.75 8.26
CA THR A 360 -15.03 -29.18 8.39
C THR A 360 -15.33 -29.58 9.83
N VAL A 361 -14.53 -29.10 10.79
CA VAL A 361 -14.73 -29.35 12.22
C VAL A 361 -16.05 -28.74 12.71
N LEU A 362 -16.34 -27.48 12.36
CA LEU A 362 -17.59 -26.82 12.76
C LEU A 362 -18.83 -27.53 12.21
N ARG A 363 -18.75 -28.08 10.99
CA ARG A 363 -19.82 -28.91 10.40
C ARG A 363 -20.03 -30.20 11.18
N ARG A 364 -18.96 -30.91 11.54
CA ARG A 364 -19.04 -32.15 12.34
C ARG A 364 -19.60 -31.92 13.74
N MET A 365 -19.38 -30.73 14.32
CA MET A 365 -19.91 -30.35 15.63
C MET A 365 -21.34 -29.80 15.58
N GLY A 366 -21.98 -29.72 14.41
CA GLY A 366 -23.35 -29.17 14.27
C GLY A 366 -23.44 -27.65 14.44
N LEU A 367 -22.32 -26.92 14.41
CA LEU A 367 -22.25 -25.48 14.69
C LEU A 367 -22.26 -24.60 13.42
N SER A 368 -22.54 -25.19 12.25
CA SER A 368 -22.41 -24.53 10.93
C SER A 368 -23.36 -23.33 10.74
N GLY A 369 -24.52 -23.28 11.41
CA GLY A 369 -25.56 -22.28 11.17
C GLY A 369 -25.33 -20.89 11.79
N ARG A 370 -24.31 -20.71 12.64
CA ARG A 370 -24.04 -19.41 13.31
C ARG A 370 -22.86 -18.63 12.72
N GLY A 371 -22.13 -19.19 11.74
CA GLY A 371 -20.79 -18.70 11.36
C GLY A 371 -20.64 -18.05 9.98
N ASP A 372 -21.60 -18.21 9.08
CA ASP A 372 -21.41 -17.83 7.66
C ASP A 372 -21.69 -16.35 7.35
N ALA A 373 -22.29 -15.61 8.28
CA ALA A 373 -22.62 -14.18 8.07
C ALA A 373 -21.46 -13.21 8.37
N LYS A 374 -20.33 -13.70 8.91
CA LYS A 374 -19.14 -12.89 9.27
C LYS A 374 -17.79 -13.60 8.99
N SER A 375 -17.74 -14.46 7.97
CA SER A 375 -16.51 -15.19 7.57
C SER A 375 -15.77 -14.53 6.41
#